data_AF-A0A9D1L7B8-F1
#
_entry.id   AF-A0A9D1L7B8-F1
#
_cell.length_a   1.000
_cell.length_b   1.000
_cell.length_c   1.000
_cell.angle_alpha   90.00
_cell.angle_beta   90.00
_cell.angle_gamma   90.00
#
_symmetry.space_group_name_H-M   'P 1'
#
loop_
_entity.id
_entity.type
_entity.pdbx_description
1 polymer ?
#
loop_
_entity_poly.entity_id
_entity_poly.type
_entity_poly.pdbx_seq_one_letter_code
_entity_poly.pdbx_strand_id
1 'polypeptide(L)'
;MKEEAIRNIVSQVMEDLQMTDKDMSFPVETSARHVHLTEEAVEKLFGKGKRLVEKRLLSLPGFLSEQRVSIVTKKGSFHNVAVLGPERSAVQVEISRADARVLGLNPPVNLSGDFSDAEDVIIVGDKGSICARGS
;
A
#
# COMPACT_ATOMS: atom_id res chain seq x y z
N MET A 1 -13.92 -10.26 -57.86
CA MET A 1 -14.62 -9.18 -57.15
C MET A 1 -15.50 -9.66 -55.99
N LYS A 2 -16.43 -10.62 -56.15
CA LYS A 2 -17.29 -11.08 -55.02
C LYS A 2 -16.56 -11.96 -53.98
N GLU A 3 -15.68 -12.87 -54.40
CA GLU A 3 -14.97 -13.77 -53.47
C GLU A 3 -13.97 -13.04 -52.57
N GLU A 4 -13.33 -12.01 -53.09
CA GLU A 4 -12.37 -11.19 -52.35
C GLU A 4 -13.08 -10.37 -51.27
N ALA A 5 -14.25 -9.80 -51.59
CA ALA A 5 -15.10 -9.14 -50.60
C ALA A 5 -15.58 -10.11 -49.51
N ILE A 6 -15.96 -11.35 -49.88
CA ILE A 6 -16.34 -12.38 -48.91
C ILE A 6 -15.16 -12.76 -48.00
N ARG A 7 -13.95 -12.94 -48.57
CA ARG A 7 -12.74 -13.24 -47.78
C ARG A 7 -12.42 -12.12 -46.80
N ASN A 8 -12.51 -10.86 -47.23
CA ASN A 8 -12.25 -9.72 -46.36
C ASN A 8 -13.27 -9.62 -45.22
N ILE A 9 -14.56 -9.87 -45.50
CA ILE A 9 -15.60 -9.89 -44.47
C ILE A 9 -15.37 -11.05 -43.48
N VAL A 10 -15.05 -12.25 -43.97
CA VAL A 10 -14.77 -13.41 -43.11
C VAL A 10 -13.54 -13.16 -42.23
N SER A 11 -12.46 -12.59 -42.78
CA SER A 11 -11.27 -12.23 -41.99
C SER A 11 -11.60 -11.22 -40.89
N GLN A 12 -12.37 -10.17 -41.21
CA GLN A 12 -12.77 -9.16 -40.24
C GLN A 12 -13.62 -9.75 -39.11
N VAL A 13 -14.60 -10.60 -39.45
CA VAL A 13 -15.46 -11.25 -38.44
C VAL A 13 -14.65 -12.21 -37.57
N MET A 14 -13.64 -12.90 -38.12
CA MET A 14 -12.76 -13.78 -37.34
C MET A 14 -11.84 -12.99 -36.39
N GLU A 15 -11.34 -11.82 -36.81
CA GLU A 15 -10.60 -10.91 -35.92
C GLU A 15 -11.49 -10.38 -34.79
N ASP A 16 -12.70 -9.94 -35.12
CA ASP A 16 -13.66 -9.43 -34.12
C ASP A 16 -14.10 -10.52 -33.11
N LEU A 17 -14.23 -11.78 -33.56
CA LEU A 17 -14.51 -12.92 -32.68
C LEU A 17 -13.30 -13.34 -31.82
N GLN A 18 -12.06 -13.12 -32.28
CA GLN A 18 -10.86 -13.33 -31.46
C GLN A 18 -10.69 -12.23 -30.40
N MET A 19 -11.27 -11.04 -30.60
CA MET A 19 -11.26 -9.97 -29.61
C MET A 19 -12.17 -10.24 -28.40
N THR A 20 -13.13 -11.17 -28.51
CA THR A 20 -13.99 -11.60 -27.39
C THR A 20 -13.33 -12.60 -26.43
N ASP A 21 -12.18 -13.19 -26.80
CA ASP A 21 -11.43 -14.14 -25.96
C ASP A 21 -10.24 -13.46 -25.24
N LYS A 22 -10.36 -12.14 -25.01
CA LYS A 22 -9.40 -11.40 -24.20
C LYS A 22 -9.61 -11.79 -22.75
N ASP A 23 -8.62 -12.45 -22.17
CA ASP A 23 -8.57 -12.69 -20.73
C ASP A 23 -8.61 -11.33 -20.01
N MET A 24 -9.79 -10.98 -19.47
CA MET A 24 -10.05 -9.76 -18.71
C MET A 24 -9.68 -9.92 -17.23
N SER A 25 -8.99 -11.00 -16.87
CA SER A 25 -8.49 -11.17 -15.52
C SER A 25 -7.40 -10.14 -15.21
N PHE A 26 -7.41 -9.67 -13.97
CA PHE A 26 -6.39 -8.80 -13.42
C PHE A 26 -6.01 -9.30 -12.03
N PRO A 27 -4.75 -9.12 -11.61
CA PRO A 27 -4.32 -9.52 -10.28
C PRO A 27 -5.05 -8.69 -9.23
N VAL A 28 -5.57 -9.37 -8.21
CA VAL A 28 -6.18 -8.75 -7.04
C VAL A 28 -5.28 -9.03 -5.84
N GLU A 29 -4.97 -7.98 -5.09
CA GLU A 29 -4.19 -8.08 -3.86
C GLU A 29 -4.96 -7.50 -2.68
N THR A 30 -4.74 -8.08 -1.50
CA THR A 30 -5.27 -7.58 -0.24
C THR A 30 -4.14 -6.97 0.58
N SER A 31 -4.28 -5.71 0.96
CA SER A 31 -3.34 -5.06 1.88
C SER A 31 -3.83 -5.15 3.32
N ALA A 32 -2.99 -5.68 4.20
CA ALA A 32 -3.19 -5.57 5.65
C ALA A 32 -2.66 -4.22 6.16
N ARG A 33 -3.00 -3.86 7.40
CA ARG A 33 -2.50 -2.63 8.01
C ARG A 33 -0.97 -2.56 8.00
N HIS A 34 -0.43 -1.42 7.58
CA HIS A 34 1.00 -1.22 7.46
C HIS A 34 1.34 0.26 7.50
N VAL A 35 2.64 0.55 7.58
CA VAL A 35 3.17 1.91 7.53
C VAL A 35 4.27 2.04 6.48
N HIS A 36 4.38 3.23 5.92
CA HIS A 36 5.54 3.69 5.17
C HIS A 36 6.28 4.72 6.02
N LEU A 37 7.62 4.72 5.97
CA LEU A 37 8.45 5.56 6.83
C LEU A 37 9.45 6.37 6.00
N THR A 38 9.83 7.53 6.51
CA THR A 38 11.00 8.28 6.01
C THR A 38 12.29 7.73 6.60
N GLU A 39 13.44 8.04 5.98
CA GLU A 39 14.76 7.68 6.54
C GLU A 39 14.92 8.21 7.98
N GLU A 40 14.49 9.45 8.23
CA GLU A 40 14.54 10.05 9.57
C GLU A 40 13.65 9.30 10.57
N ALA A 41 12.45 8.89 10.15
CA ALA A 41 11.55 8.10 10.98
C ALA A 41 12.16 6.72 11.30
N VAL A 42 12.77 6.06 10.31
CA VAL A 42 13.49 4.80 10.52
C VAL A 42 14.59 4.96 11.55
N GLU A 43 15.40 6.01 11.45
CA GLU A 43 16.46 6.27 12.43
C GLU A 43 15.93 6.52 13.84
N LYS A 44 14.84 7.30 13.98
CA LYS A 44 14.22 7.56 15.28
C LYS A 44 13.60 6.31 15.90
N LEU A 45 12.99 5.46 15.08
CA LEU A 45 12.27 4.27 15.53
C LEU A 45 13.20 3.09 15.80
N PHE A 46 14.27 2.93 15.02
CA PHE A 46 15.12 1.73 15.03
C PHE A 46 16.60 2.00 15.32
N GLY A 47 17.02 3.26 15.38
CA GLY A 47 18.36 3.70 15.75
C GLY A 47 19.09 4.45 14.63
N LYS A 48 19.97 5.38 15.02
CA LYS A 48 20.74 6.22 14.09
C LYS A 48 21.52 5.38 13.05
N GLY A 49 21.46 5.79 11.78
CA GLY A 49 22.10 5.11 10.65
C GLY A 49 21.44 3.79 10.23
N LYS A 50 20.27 3.43 10.78
CA LYS A 50 19.53 2.23 10.34
C LYS A 50 18.71 2.51 9.08
N ARG A 51 18.53 1.44 8.30
CA ARG A 51 17.70 1.39 7.10
C ARG A 51 16.74 0.22 7.19
N LEU A 52 15.65 0.27 6.43
CA LEU A 52 14.72 -0.86 6.34
C LEU A 52 15.44 -2.07 5.75
N VAL A 53 15.30 -3.21 6.42
CA VAL A 53 15.85 -4.48 5.94
C VAL A 53 14.75 -5.20 5.19
N GLU A 54 15.04 -5.59 3.94
CA GLU A 54 14.12 -6.37 3.12
C GLU A 54 13.92 -7.77 3.71
N LYS A 55 12.66 -8.14 3.97
CA LYS A 55 12.28 -9.51 4.32
C LYS A 55 11.77 -10.29 3.11
N ARG A 56 10.95 -9.64 2.27
CA ARG A 56 10.35 -10.24 1.08
C ARG A 56 9.82 -9.15 0.15
N LEU A 57 10.04 -9.31 -1.16
CA LEU A 57 9.41 -8.50 -2.19
C LEU A 57 7.87 -8.61 -2.17
N LEU A 58 7.20 -7.51 -2.50
CA LEU A 58 5.76 -7.48 -2.76
C LEU A 58 5.50 -7.69 -4.25
N SER A 59 4.26 -8.00 -4.63
CA SER A 59 3.88 -8.08 -6.05
C SER A 59 3.76 -6.70 -6.69
N LEU A 60 3.58 -5.66 -5.86
CA LEU A 60 3.74 -4.26 -6.21
C LEU A 60 5.19 -3.81 -5.96
N PRO A 61 5.66 -2.71 -6.59
CA PRO A 61 6.99 -2.17 -6.32
C PRO A 61 7.24 -1.92 -4.83
N GLY A 62 8.28 -2.55 -4.29
CA GLY A 62 8.68 -2.42 -2.88
C GLY A 62 8.80 -3.76 -2.17
N PHE A 63 8.98 -3.69 -0.85
CA PHE A 63 9.20 -4.87 -0.02
C PHE A 63 8.54 -4.77 1.35
N LEU A 64 8.22 -5.93 1.92
CA LEU A 64 7.93 -6.06 3.34
C LEU A 64 9.24 -6.05 4.12
N SER A 65 9.34 -5.19 5.13
CA SER A 65 10.52 -5.09 5.97
C SER A 65 10.53 -6.14 7.10
N GLU A 66 11.73 -6.48 7.61
CA GLU A 66 11.88 -7.23 8.86
C GLU A 66 11.40 -6.42 10.06
N GLN A 67 11.62 -5.11 10.02
CA GLN A 67 11.18 -4.19 11.06
C GLN A 67 9.67 -4.13 11.19
N ARG A 68 9.22 -3.91 12.43
CA ARG A 68 7.82 -3.84 12.84
C ARG A 68 7.63 -2.69 13.80
N VAL A 69 6.45 -2.09 13.78
CA VAL A 69 6.11 -0.98 14.69
C VAL A 69 4.83 -1.29 15.46
N SER A 70 4.59 -0.51 16.50
CA SER A 70 3.28 -0.40 17.11
C SER A 70 2.65 0.95 16.73
N ILE A 71 1.34 0.94 16.44
CA ILE A 71 0.54 2.16 16.27
C ILE A 71 -0.26 2.34 17.55
N VAL A 72 -0.22 3.53 18.13
CA VAL A 72 -0.84 3.84 19.42
C VAL A 72 -1.63 5.13 19.32
N THR A 73 -2.80 5.11 19.93
CA THR A 73 -3.69 6.27 20.13
C THR A 73 -4.17 6.30 21.58
N LYS A 74 -4.97 7.30 21.94
CA LYS A 74 -5.60 7.35 23.28
C LYS A 74 -6.60 6.20 23.52
N LYS A 75 -7.23 5.67 22.45
CA LYS A 75 -8.28 4.65 22.59
C LYS A 75 -7.74 3.23 22.49
N GLY A 76 -6.72 3.00 21.66
CA GLY A 76 -6.22 1.66 21.45
C GLY A 76 -4.87 1.62 20.74
N SER A 77 -4.37 0.40 20.54
CA SER A 77 -3.10 0.15 19.88
C SER A 77 -3.12 -1.10 19.01
N PHE A 78 -2.23 -1.14 18.03
CA PHE A 78 -1.85 -2.34 17.30
C PHE A 78 -0.35 -2.56 17.44
N HIS A 79 0.04 -3.79 17.72
CA HIS A 79 1.44 -4.22 17.76
C HIS A 79 1.78 -5.00 16.48
N ASN A 80 3.09 -5.13 16.21
CA ASN A 80 3.59 -5.93 15.09
C ASN A 80 3.06 -5.49 13.71
N VAL A 81 2.79 -4.19 13.55
CA VAL A 81 2.34 -3.58 12.31
C VAL A 81 3.47 -3.64 11.29
N ALA A 82 3.14 -4.03 10.05
CA ALA A 82 4.10 -4.15 8.96
C ALA A 82 4.69 -2.80 8.59
N VAL A 83 5.98 -2.77 8.28
CA VAL A 83 6.65 -1.64 7.64
C VAL A 83 6.94 -2.03 6.19
N LEU A 84 6.49 -1.21 5.25
CA LEU A 84 6.78 -1.39 3.83
C LEU A 84 7.91 -0.45 3.40
N GLY A 85 8.83 -0.99 2.62
CA GLY A 85 9.96 -0.28 2.04
C GLY A 85 9.86 -0.16 0.51
N PRO A 86 10.73 0.65 -0.11
CA PRO A 86 11.80 1.43 0.52
C PRO A 86 11.27 2.62 1.33
N GLU A 87 12.15 3.30 2.06
CA GLU A 87 11.82 4.55 2.72
C GLU A 87 11.23 5.58 1.73
N ARG A 88 10.23 6.35 2.19
CA ARG A 88 9.52 7.35 1.39
C ARG A 88 9.83 8.78 1.86
N SER A 89 9.31 9.77 1.15
CA SER A 89 9.42 11.18 1.52
C SER A 89 8.51 11.57 2.71
N ALA A 90 7.47 10.78 2.98
CA ALA A 90 6.53 11.01 4.07
C ALA A 90 6.23 9.71 4.83
N VAL A 91 5.88 9.86 6.11
CA VAL A 91 5.30 8.78 6.91
C VAL A 91 3.84 8.63 6.48
N GLN A 92 3.39 7.40 6.27
CA GLN A 92 2.00 7.12 5.92
C GLN A 92 1.50 5.88 6.65
N VAL A 93 0.31 5.95 7.24
CA VAL A 93 -0.32 4.85 7.97
C VAL A 93 -1.57 4.39 7.23
N GLU A 94 -1.56 3.15 6.76
CA GLU A 94 -2.68 2.57 6.02
C GLU A 94 -3.39 1.55 6.90
N ILE A 95 -4.65 1.84 7.23
CA ILE A 95 -5.48 1.02 8.12
C ILE A 95 -6.88 0.83 7.54
N SER A 96 -7.53 -0.27 7.92
CA SER A 96 -8.92 -0.49 7.55
C SER A 96 -9.87 0.39 8.38
N ARG A 97 -11.11 0.57 7.90
CA ARG A 97 -12.17 1.23 8.68
C ARG A 97 -12.49 0.51 10.01
N ALA A 98 -12.27 -0.80 10.07
CA ALA A 98 -12.42 -1.54 11.33
C ALA A 98 -11.30 -1.20 12.32
N ASP A 99 -10.06 -1.13 11.83
CA ASP A 99 -8.90 -0.75 12.62
C ASP A 99 -9.00 0.68 13.14
N ALA A 100 -9.47 1.61 12.30
CA ALA A 100 -9.72 3.00 12.70
C ALA A 100 -10.67 3.09 13.91
N ARG A 101 -11.75 2.29 13.92
CA ARG A 101 -12.69 2.26 15.06
C ARG A 101 -12.03 1.76 16.35
N VAL A 102 -11.11 0.79 16.26
CA VAL A 102 -10.35 0.29 17.42
C VAL A 102 -9.43 1.39 17.95
N LEU A 103 -8.75 2.11 17.07
CA LEU A 103 -7.89 3.24 17.40
C LEU A 103 -8.66 4.51 17.79
N GLY A 104 -9.98 4.55 17.56
CA GLY A 104 -10.79 5.73 17.87
C GLY A 104 -10.59 6.88 16.90
N LEU A 105 -10.22 6.53 15.67
CA LEU A 105 -10.01 7.43 14.55
C LEU A 105 -11.20 7.33 13.59
N ASN A 106 -11.40 8.38 12.81
CA ASN A 106 -12.26 8.48 11.65
C ASN A 106 -11.49 9.08 10.44
N PRO A 107 -10.43 8.41 9.95
CA PRO A 107 -9.62 8.94 8.85
C PRO A 107 -10.42 8.86 7.53
N PRO A 108 -10.10 9.73 6.56
CA PRO A 108 -10.73 9.73 5.25
C PRO A 108 -10.30 8.53 4.40
N VAL A 109 -11.00 8.30 3.29
CA VAL A 109 -10.58 7.35 2.25
C VAL A 109 -9.83 8.13 1.19
N ASN A 110 -8.50 8.00 1.21
CA ASN A 110 -7.61 8.71 0.29
C ASN A 110 -6.74 7.71 -0.51
N LEU A 111 -6.16 8.21 -1.60
CA LEU A 111 -5.10 7.50 -2.34
C LEU A 111 -3.76 7.67 -1.60
N SER A 112 -2.84 6.71 -1.77
CA SER A 112 -1.50 6.82 -1.18
C SER A 112 -0.81 8.10 -1.64
N GLY A 113 -0.25 8.85 -0.68
CA GLY A 113 0.34 10.16 -0.90
C GLY A 113 -0.60 11.36 -0.73
N ASP A 114 -1.92 11.14 -0.60
CA ASP A 114 -2.88 12.18 -0.23
C ASP A 114 -3.20 12.13 1.26
N PHE A 115 -2.68 13.13 1.97
CA PHE A 115 -2.78 13.28 3.43
C PHE A 115 -3.89 14.24 3.87
N SER A 116 -4.75 14.68 2.94
CA SER A 116 -5.85 15.60 3.24
C SER A 116 -6.74 15.02 4.33
N ASP A 117 -6.93 15.75 5.43
CA ASP A 117 -7.71 15.35 6.62
C ASP A 117 -7.27 14.04 7.30
N ALA A 118 -6.04 13.59 7.05
CA ALA A 118 -5.47 12.47 7.79
C ALA A 118 -5.36 12.79 9.29
N GLU A 119 -5.50 11.77 10.13
CA GLU A 119 -5.43 11.91 11.58
C GLU A 119 -4.05 11.56 12.14
N ASP A 120 -3.85 11.90 13.41
CA ASP A 120 -2.57 11.70 14.09
C ASP A 120 -2.52 10.36 14.81
N VAL A 121 -1.37 9.70 14.71
CA VAL A 121 -1.04 8.52 15.53
C VAL A 121 0.36 8.61 16.11
N ILE A 122 0.61 7.83 17.17
CA ILE A 122 1.96 7.61 17.67
C ILE A 122 2.47 6.29 17.11
N ILE A 123 3.64 6.32 16.48
CA ILE A 123 4.32 5.11 16.00
C ILE A 123 5.47 4.83 16.96
N VAL A 124 5.56 3.59 17.45
CA VAL A 124 6.58 3.14 18.39
C VAL A 124 7.38 2.01 17.76
N GLY A 125 8.71 2.16 17.72
CA GLY A 125 9.67 1.15 17.31
C GLY A 125 10.61 0.78 18.46
N ASP A 126 11.59 -0.07 18.19
CA ASP A 126 12.48 -0.65 19.21
C ASP A 126 13.32 0.37 19.98
N LYS A 127 13.65 1.51 19.34
CA LYS A 127 14.56 2.53 19.89
C LYS A 127 13.88 3.84 20.24
N GLY A 128 12.63 4.03 19.84
CA GLY A 128 11.95 5.30 20.06
C GLY A 128 10.55 5.33 19.50
N SER A 129 9.96 6.52 19.53
CA SER A 129 8.63 6.78 19.03
C SER A 129 8.57 8.11 18.28
N ILE A 130 7.66 8.20 17.32
CA ILE A 130 7.34 9.44 16.62
C ILE A 130 5.84 9.75 16.73
N CYS A 131 5.50 11.04 16.69
CA CYS A 131 4.14 11.48 16.46
C CYS A 131 3.98 11.69 14.95
N ALA A 132 3.28 10.77 14.30
CA ALA A 132 2.96 10.84 12.88
C ALA A 132 1.70 11.69 12.74
N ARG A 133 1.89 12.97 12.41
CA ARG A 133 0.80 13.94 12.31
C ARG A 133 0.27 13.99 10.89
N GLY A 134 -1.04 13.86 10.73
CA GLY A 134 -1.70 13.78 9.41
C GLY A 134 -1.03 12.76 8.50
N SER A 135 -0.79 11.55 9.01
CA SER A 135 0.03 10.51 8.35
C SER A 135 -0.73 9.20 8.22
#